data_AF-A0A659UG79-F1
#
_entry.id   AF-A0A659UG79-F1
#
_cell.length_a   1.000
_cell.length_b   1.000
_cell.length_c   1.000
_cell.angle_alpha   90.00
_cell.angle_beta   90.00
_cell.angle_gamma   90.00
#
_symmetry.space_group_name_H-M   'P 1'
#
loop_
_entity.id
_entity.type
_entity.pdbx_description
1 polymer ?
#
loop_
_entity_poly.entity_id
_entity_poly.type
_entity_poly.pdbx_seq_one_letter_code
_entity_poly.pdbx_strand_id
1 'polypeptide(L)' 'STLSNVAERLGATPMQVALAWLLQRSPNILLIPGTSSVAHLRENLAAAELELSADVLAELDGVAKAA' A
#
# COMPACT_ATOMS: atom_id res chain seq x y z
N SER A 1 -10.33 -1.44 8.47
CA SER A 1 -10.13 -0.05 8.01
C SER A 1 -10.24 -0.01 6.50
N THR A 2 -10.23 1.16 5.85
CA THR A 2 -10.18 1.23 4.37
C THR A 2 -9.04 0.39 3.80
N LEU A 3 -7.85 0.43 4.42
CA LEU A 3 -6.71 -0.42 4.06
C LEU A 3 -7.02 -1.91 4.15
N SER A 4 -7.64 -2.37 5.24
CA SER A 4 -8.02 -3.79 5.40
C SER A 4 -9.00 -4.24 4.32
N ASN A 5 -10.01 -3.43 4.03
CA ASN A 5 -11.05 -3.78 3.06
C ASN A 5 -10.47 -3.86 1.64
N VAL A 6 -9.61 -2.91 1.26
CA VAL A 6 -8.90 -2.93 -0.03
C VAL A 6 -7.98 -4.15 -0.10
N ALA A 7 -7.24 -4.45 0.97
CA ALA A 7 -6.33 -5.58 1.03
C ALA A 7 -7.05 -6.92 0.82
N GLU A 8 -8.21 -7.12 1.44
CA GLU A 8 -9.05 -8.30 1.22
C GLU A 8 -9.49 -8.43 -0.24
N ARG A 9 -9.92 -7.34 -0.90
CA ARG A 9 -10.32 -7.37 -2.31
C ARG A 9 -9.16 -7.69 -3.25
N LEU A 10 -7.95 -7.25 -2.91
CA LEU A 10 -6.75 -7.42 -3.74
C LEU A 10 -5.94 -8.68 -3.39
N GLY A 11 -6.35 -9.45 -2.37
CA GLY A 11 -5.57 -10.59 -1.90
C GLY A 11 -4.19 -10.21 -1.37
N ALA A 12 -4.06 -9.00 -0.81
CA ALA A 12 -2.81 -8.44 -0.29
C ALA A 12 -2.88 -8.24 1.23
N THR A 13 -1.76 -7.88 1.86
CA THR A 13 -1.78 -7.42 3.26
C THR A 13 -2.12 -5.92 3.34
N PRO A 14 -2.70 -5.44 4.45
CA PRO A 14 -2.95 -4.01 4.64
C PRO A 14 -1.68 -3.15 4.51
N MET A 15 -0.52 -3.70 4.91
CA MET A 15 0.75 -3.00 4.73
C MET A 15 1.19 -2.94 3.27
N GLN A 16 0.99 -4.01 2.49
CA GLN A 16 1.25 -3.95 1.05
C GLN A 16 0.42 -2.88 0.36
N VAL A 17 -0.87 -2.78 0.69
CA VAL A 17 -1.75 -1.73 0.16
C VAL A 17 -1.26 -0.33 0.56
N ALA A 18 -0.87 -0.13 1.82
CA ALA A 18 -0.37 1.16 2.29
C ALA A 18 0.92 1.59 1.57
N LEU A 19 1.88 0.67 1.41
CA LEU A 19 3.14 0.95 0.73
C LEU A 19 2.92 1.20 -0.78
N ALA A 20 2.12 0.36 -1.45
CA ALA A 20 1.78 0.52 -2.86
C ALA A 20 1.10 1.87 -3.14
N TRP A 21 0.16 2.26 -2.27
CA TRP A 21 -0.51 3.56 -2.36
C TRP A 21 0.47 4.72 -2.24
N LEU A 22 1.38 4.68 -1.26
CA LEU A 22 2.39 5.74 -1.13
C LEU A 22 3.33 5.81 -2.34
N LEU A 23 3.76 4.67 -2.89
CA LEU A 23 4.63 4.63 -4.08
C LEU A 23 3.95 5.21 -5.33
N GLN A 24 2.63 5.01 -5.50
CA GLN A 24 1.91 5.48 -6.69
C GLN A 24 1.48 6.96 -6.62
N ARG A 25 1.58 7.60 -5.45
CA ARG A 25 1.20 9.02 -5.29
C ARG A 25 2.12 10.00 -6.01
N SER A 26 3.38 9.64 -6.25
CA SER A 26 4.33 10.47 -6.98
C SER A 26 5.57 9.67 -7.37
N PRO A 27 6.12 9.88 -8.58
CA PRO A 27 7.35 9.22 -9.01
C PRO A 27 8.58 9.55 -8.14
N ASN A 28 8.52 10.59 -7.30
CA ASN A 28 9.63 11.02 -6.45
C ASN A 28 9.53 10.51 -5.01
N ILE A 29 8.63 9.57 -4.72
CA ILE A 29 8.52 8.96 -3.39
C ILE A 29 9.41 7.72 -3.31
N LEU A 30 10.33 7.72 -2.35
CA LEU A 30 11.14 6.56 -1.97
C LEU A 30 10.76 6.12 -0.56
N LEU A 31 10.26 4.90 -0.42
CA LEU A 31 9.95 4.31 0.89
C LEU A 31 11.17 3.57 1.44
N ILE A 32 11.41 3.71 2.75
CA ILE A 32 12.46 2.98 3.50
C ILE A 32 11.79 2.21 4.65
N PRO A 33 10.93 1.21 4.36
CA PRO A 33 10.20 0.50 5.40
C PRO A 33 11.15 -0.43 6.18
N GLY A 34 11.29 -0.16 7.47
CA GLY A 34 12.07 -1.00 8.38
C GLY A 34 11.32 -2.27 8.78
N THR A 35 12.05 -3.38 8.94
CA THR A 35 11.53 -4.62 9.51
C THR A 35 12.66 -5.50 10.04
N SER A 36 12.40 -6.28 11.09
CA SER A 36 13.29 -7.33 11.60
C SER A 36 12.89 -8.74 11.12
N SER A 37 11.77 -8.86 10.39
CA SER A 37 11.22 -10.13 9.90
C SER A 37 11.47 -10.29 8.41
N VAL A 38 12.00 -11.46 8.02
CA VAL A 38 12.16 -11.84 6.61
C VAL A 38 10.79 -11.95 5.91
N ALA A 39 9.74 -12.35 6.61
CA ALA A 39 8.39 -12.41 6.03
C ALA A 39 7.90 -11.01 5.66
N HIS A 40 7.98 -10.05 6.58
CA HIS A 40 7.63 -8.66 6.30
C HIS A 40 8.55 -8.03 5.24
N LEU A 41 9.83 -8.42 5.17
CA LEU A 41 10.71 -7.97 4.08
C LEU A 41 10.15 -8.39 2.72
N ARG A 42 9.67 -9.64 2.60
CA ARG A 42 9.04 -10.12 1.36
C ARG A 42 7.75 -9.37 1.04
N GLU A 43 6.92 -9.11 2.05
CA GLU A 43 5.70 -8.31 1.89
C GLU A 43 6.02 -6.88 1.42
N ASN A 44 7.02 -6.23 2.03
CA ASN A 44 7.46 -4.88 1.66
C ASN A 44 7.92 -4.81 0.19
N LEU A 45 8.66 -5.82 -0.27
CA LEU A 45 9.12 -5.89 -1.66
C LEU A 45 7.95 -6.11 -2.62
N ALA A 46 7.05 -7.05 -2.31
CA ALA A 46 5.88 -7.35 -3.13
C ALA A 46 4.89 -6.17 -3.22
N ALA A 47 4.93 -5.21 -2.28
CA ALA A 47 4.11 -4.01 -2.34
C ALA A 47 4.42 -3.12 -3.56
N ALA A 48 5.67 -3.12 -4.05
CA ALA A 48 6.05 -2.33 -5.23
C ALA A 48 5.48 -2.90 -6.53
N GLU A 49 5.06 -4.18 -6.52
CA GLU A 49 4.46 -4.88 -7.67
C GLU A 49 2.93 -4.78 -7.67
N LEU A 50 2.33 -4.27 -6.59
CA LEU A 50 0.88 -4.15 -6.48
C LEU A 50 0.40 -2.91 -7.24
N GLU A 51 -0.21 -3.14 -8.41
CA GLU A 51 -0.88 -2.10 -9.18
C GLU A 51 -2.24 -1.79 -8.54
N LEU A 52 -2.49 -0.51 -8.25
CA LEU A 52 -3.77 -0.06 -7.71
C LEU A 52 -4.52 0.65 -8.83
N SER A 53 -5.76 0.21 -9.06
CA SER A 53 -6.63 0.84 -10.03
C SER A 53 -7.01 2.26 -9.58
N ALA A 54 -7.42 3.10 -10.52
CA ALA A 54 -7.74 4.51 -10.24
C ALA A 54 -8.86 4.69 -9.19
N ASP A 55 -9.83 3.77 -9.17
CA ASP A 55 -10.90 3.73 -8.16
C ASP A 55 -10.36 3.39 -6.77
N VAL A 56 -9.44 2.42 -6.66
CA VAL A 56 -8.79 2.07 -5.39
C VAL A 56 -7.92 3.22 -4.89
N LEU A 57 -7.15 3.86 -5.77
CA LEU A 57 -6.37 5.05 -5.42
C LEU A 57 -7.25 6.17 -4.89
N ALA A 58 -8.38 6.46 -5.55
CA ALA A 58 -9.33 7.48 -5.10
C ALA A 58 -9.95 7.15 -3.73
N GLU A 59 -10.26 5.87 -3.47
CA GLU A 59 -10.74 5.41 -2.16
C GLU A 59 -9.69 5.62 -1.07
N LEU A 60 -8.43 5.27 -1.34
CA LEU A 60 -7.31 5.40 -0.40
C LEU A 60 -6.90 6.85 -0.16
N ASP A 61 -6.97 7.72 -1.17
CA ASP A 61 -6.76 9.16 -1.02
C ASP A 61 -7.79 9.81 -0.07
N GLY A 62 -8.98 9.22 0.05
CA GLY A 62 -9.98 9.58 1.06
C GLY A 62 -9.48 9.40 2.50
N VAL A 63 -8.60 8.41 2.74
CA VAL A 63 -8.01 8.17 4.07
C VAL A 63 -7.10 9.32 4.48
N ALA A 64 -6.30 9.86 3.55
CA ALA A 64 -5.40 10.99 3.83
C ALA A 64 -6.14 12.30 4.12
N LYS A 65 -7.35 12.47 3.56
CA LYS A 65 -8.18 13.67 3.78
C LYS A 65 -8.95 13.63 5.10
N ALA A 66 -9.11 12.44 5.68
CA ALA A 66 -9.83 12.22 6.93
C ALA A 66 -8.92 12.18 8.17
N ALA A 67 -7.59 12.21 7.97
CA ALA A 67 -6.57 12.23 9.03
C ALA A 67 -6.08 13.67 9.27
#